data_AF-A0A218XUH0-F1
#
_entry.id   AF-A0A218XUH0-F1
#
_cell.length_a   1.000
_cell.length_b   1.000
_cell.length_c   1.000
_cell.angle_alpha   90.00
_cell.angle_beta   90.00
_cell.angle_gamma   90.00
#
_symmetry.space_group_name_H-M   'P 1'
#
loop_
_entity.id
_entity.type
_entity.pdbx_description
1 polymer ?
#
loop_
_entity_poly.entity_id
_entity_poly.type
_entity_poly.pdbx_seq_one_letter_code
_entity_poly.pdbx_strand_id
1 'polypeptide(L)' 'MQDEHFGIVPLEARAAYKPVIACNSGGPVETIKNGVTGFLCDPTSLEFSSPWFNSLMILGWQRDWA' A
#
# COMPACT_ATOMS: atom_id res chain seq x y z
N MET A 1 14.62 6.41 1.24
CA MET A 1 14.31 6.79 -0.15
C MET A 1 13.18 7.79 -0.05
N GLN A 2 13.42 9.08 -0.25
CA GLN A 2 12.40 10.10 0.04
C GLN A 2 11.49 10.43 -1.15
N ASP A 3 11.86 10.07 -2.38
CA ASP A 3 11.03 10.32 -3.55
C ASP A 3 11.15 9.17 -4.56
N GLU A 4 10.21 8.23 -4.49
CA GLU A 4 9.96 7.32 -5.62
C GLU A 4 9.17 8.12 -6.64
N HIS A 5 9.76 8.36 -7.81
CA HIS A 5 9.28 9.44 -8.68
C HIS A 5 8.04 9.09 -9.51
N PHE A 6 7.80 7.80 -9.79
CA PHE A 6 6.83 7.40 -10.83
C PHE A 6 5.68 6.52 -10.32
N GLY A 7 5.73 6.01 -9.09
CA GLY A 7 4.68 5.13 -8.58
C GLY A 7 4.69 3.73 -9.22
N ILE A 8 5.74 3.36 -9.96
CA ILE A 8 5.72 2.14 -10.80
C ILE A 8 5.67 0.89 -9.93
N VAL A 9 6.47 0.84 -8.86
CA VAL A 9 6.51 -0.34 -7.98
C VAL A 9 5.16 -0.56 -7.26
N PRO A 10 4.55 0.47 -6.63
CA PRO A 10 3.16 0.38 -6.16
C PRO A 10 2.16 -0.10 -7.20
N LEU A 11 2.28 0.36 -8.45
CA LEU A 11 1.38 0.01 -9.54
C LEU A 11 1.50 -1.47 -9.91
N GLU A 12 2.73 -1.97 -10.09
CA GLU A 12 2.99 -3.38 -10.39
C GLU A 12 2.51 -4.30 -9.27
N ALA A 13 2.75 -3.93 -8.01
CA ALA A 13 2.29 -4.68 -6.86
C ALA A 13 0.75 -4.81 -6.82
N ARG A 14 0.04 -3.70 -7.10
CA ARG A 14 -1.42 -3.71 -7.23
C ARG A 14 -1.90 -4.58 -8.39
N ALA A 15 -1.25 -4.50 -9.56
CA ALA A 15 -1.59 -5.33 -10.72
C ALA A 15 -1.36 -6.83 -10.45
N ALA A 16 -0.41 -7.16 -9.59
CA ALA A 16 -0.17 -8.50 -9.08
C ALA A 16 -1.05 -8.89 -7.87
N TYR A 17 -2.10 -8.12 -7.57
CA TYR A 17 -3.02 -8.34 -6.46
C TYR A 17 -2.36 -8.40 -5.07
N LYS A 18 -1.22 -7.73 -4.91
CA LYS A 18 -0.53 -7.62 -3.62
C LYS A 18 -1.01 -6.38 -2.89
N PRO A 19 -1.19 -6.46 -1.56
CA PRO A 19 -1.45 -5.28 -0.75
C PRO A 19 -0.26 -4.32 -0.83
N VAL A 20 -0.54 -3.02 -0.90
CA VAL A 20 0.48 -1.97 -0.98
C VAL A 20 0.34 -1.02 0.20
N ILE A 21 1.44 -0.84 0.91
CA ILE A 21 1.66 0.22 1.89
C ILE A 21 2.87 1.01 1.37
N ALA A 22 2.72 2.31 1.14
CA ALA A 22 3.78 3.15 0.57
C ALA A 22 3.89 4.49 1.30
N CYS A 23 5.03 5.16 1.13
CA CYS A 23 5.23 6.50 1.69
C CYS A 23 4.25 7.50 1.08
N ASN A 24 3.75 8.42 1.90
CA ASN A 24 2.93 9.56 1.48
C ASN A 24 3.77 10.69 0.87
N SER A 25 4.60 10.36 -0.13
CA SER A 25 5.44 11.29 -0.88
C SER A 25 5.66 10.78 -2.30
N GLY A 26 5.99 11.67 -3.25
CA GLY A 26 6.32 11.32 -4.63
C GLY A 26 5.21 10.59 -5.41
N GLY A 27 5.62 9.75 -6.37
CA GLY A 27 4.78 8.94 -7.25
C GLY A 27 3.79 7.97 -6.57
N PRO A 28 4.03 7.45 -5.36
CA PRO A 28 3.01 6.73 -4.60
C PRO A 28 1.73 7.55 -4.36
N VAL A 29 1.83 8.86 -4.14
CA VAL A 29 0.68 9.75 -3.93
C VAL A 29 -0.18 9.85 -5.20
N GLU A 30 0.45 9.79 -6.37
CA GLU A 30 -0.22 9.88 -7.66
C GLU A 30 -0.90 8.55 -8.05
N THR A 31 -0.40 7.43 -7.55
CA THR A 31 -0.81 6.08 -7.98
C THR A 31 -1.66 5.32 -6.95
N ILE A 32 -1.68 5.72 -5.67
CA ILE A 32 -2.44 5.06 -4.60
C ILE A 32 -3.57 5.95 -4.11
N LYS A 33 -4.80 5.42 -4.12
CA LYS A 33 -5.92 6.00 -3.39
C LYS A 33 -5.96 5.41 -1.98
N ASN A 34 -5.56 6.21 -0.99
CA ASN A 34 -5.46 5.79 0.41
C ASN A 34 -6.76 5.15 0.93
N GLY A 35 -6.65 3.98 1.57
CA GLY A 35 -7.76 3.19 2.11
C GLY A 35 -8.63 2.50 1.06
N VAL A 36 -8.38 2.67 -0.23
CA VAL A 36 -9.16 2.06 -1.31
C VAL A 36 -8.32 1.08 -2.10
N THR A 37 -7.14 1.50 -2.53
CA THR A 37 -6.27 0.68 -3.40
C THR A 37 -4.92 0.34 -2.76
N GLY A 38 -4.74 0.73 -1.50
CA GLY A 38 -3.51 0.65 -0.72
C GLY A 38 -3.53 1.70 0.40
N PHE A 39 -2.47 1.75 1.20
CA PHE A 39 -2.32 2.72 2.27
C PHE A 39 -1.12 3.63 2.03
N LEU A 40 -1.31 4.93 2.24
CA LEU A 40 -0.25 5.92 2.28
C LEU A 40 0.09 6.22 3.73
N CYS A 41 1.37 6.16 4.08
CA CYS A 41 1.89 6.34 5.43
C CYS A 41 3.05 7.33 5.43
N ASP A 42 3.22 8.10 6.50
CA ASP A 42 4.45 8.87 6.66
C ASP A 42 5.65 7.93 6.84
N PRO A 43 6.88 8.35 6.46
CA PRO A 43 8.09 7.52 6.51
C PRO A 43 8.61 7.30 7.94
N THR A 44 7.72 6.89 8.84
CA THR A 44 8.03 6.52 10.23
C THR A 44 7.67 5.06 10.45
N SER A 45 8.44 4.37 11.28
CA SER A 45 8.22 2.96 11.58
C SER A 45 6.83 2.70 12.21
N LEU A 46 6.33 3.65 12.99
CA LEU A 46 5.01 3.58 13.62
C LEU A 46 3.90 3.58 12.56
N GLU A 47 3.92 4.54 11.64
CA GLU A 47 2.90 4.71 10.60
C GLU A 47 2.86 3.52 9.64
N PHE A 48 3.99 2.86 9.37
CA PHE A 48 4.02 1.64 8.55
C PHE A 48 3.50 0.39 9.26
N SER A 49 3.40 0.38 10.59
CA SER A 49 2.93 -0.79 11.37
C SER A 49 1.40 -0.85 11.54
N SER A 50 0.75 0.31 11.58
CA SER A 50 -0.71 0.46 11.74
C SER A 50 -1.56 -0.17 10.62
N PRO A 51 -1.22 -0.05 9.32
CA PRO A 51 -2.07 -0.50 8.21
C PRO A 51 -2.11 -2.01 8.04
N TRP A 52 -1.21 -2.78 8.68
CA TRP A 52 -1.16 -4.24 8.57
C TRP A 52 -2.48 -4.90 8.94
N PHE A 53 -3.18 -4.35 9.94
CA PHE A 53 -4.47 -4.87 10.38
C PHE A 53 -5.60 -4.56 9.38
N ASN A 54 -5.55 -3.39 8.73
CA ASN A 54 -6.53 -2.96 7.74
C ASN A 54 -6.29 -3.58 6.35
N SER A 55 -5.06 -4.01 6.07
CA SER A 55 -4.73 -4.71 4.82
C SER A 55 -5.49 -6.03 4.66
N LEU A 56 -5.78 -6.73 5.78
CA LEU A 56 -6.65 -7.92 5.77
C LEU A 56 -8.09 -7.63 5.30
N MET A 57 -8.59 -6.42 5.55
CA MET A 57 -9.97 -6.03 5.22
C MET A 57 -10.14 -5.68 3.74
N ILE A 58 -9.18 -4.98 3.13
CA ILE A 58 -9.24 -4.57 1.72
C ILE A 58 -9.23 -5.77 0.77
N LEU A 59 -8.60 -6.88 1.18
CA LEU A 59 -8.43 -8.06 0.33
C LEU A 59 -9.52 -9.12 0.46
N GLY A 60 -10.50 -8.97 1.37
CA GLY A 60 -11.47 -10.05 1.61
C GLY A 60 -10.78 -11.41 1.85
N TRP A 61 -9.61 -11.40 2.48
CA TRP A 61 -8.76 -12.58 2.70
C TRP A 61 -9.33 -13.41 3.86
N GLN A 62 -10.60 -13.82 3.76
CA GLN A 62 -11.14 -14.93 4.52
C GLN A 62 -11.20 -16.15 3.61
N ARG A 63 -10.33 -17.13 3.90
CA ARG A 63 -10.31 -18.50 3.38
C ARG A 63 -10.11 -18.64 1.87
N ASP A 64 -8.87 -18.89 1.46
CA ASP A 64 -8.54 -19.93 0.47
C ASP A 64 -7.10 -20.42 0.74
N TRP A 65 -6.94 -21.02 1.91
CA TRP A 65 -5.94 -22.08 2.14
C TRP A 65 -6.73 -23.31 2.60
N ALA A 66 -7.45 -23.90 1.65
CA ALA A 66 -8.01 -25.25 1.72
C ALA A 66 -7.57 -25.99 0.47
#